data_AF-A0A356TSE7-F1
#
_entry.id   AF-A0A356TSE7-F1
#
_cell.length_a   1.000
_cell.length_b   1.000
_cell.length_c   1.000
_cell.angle_alpha   90.00
_cell.angle_beta   90.00
_cell.angle_gamma   90.00
#
_symmetry.space_group_name_H-M   'P 1'
#
loop_
_entity.id
_entity.type
_entity.pdbx_description
1 polymer ?
#
loop_
_entity_poly.entity_id
_entity_poly.type
_entity_poly.pdbx_seq_one_letter_code
_entity_poly.pdbx_strand_id
1 'polypeptide(L)'
;MWATLKALYQKHRRRLSFLALGIFLVAVAIEVDGVIPREVEVDFPMGEAHSDVTEARIEYWQEDEMVRAVQRNFPSGAPRAVRDTVELSSGDYEVTVLLVRSGGASEELRGRLTAPAEGVVRISLGSGS
;
A
#
# COMPACT_ATOMS: atom_id res chain seq x y z
N MET A 1 42.78 11.72 -28.98
CA MET A 1 41.73 11.99 -27.96
C MET A 1 41.43 10.83 -27.02
N TRP A 2 41.73 9.56 -27.37
CA TRP A 2 41.51 8.39 -26.49
C TRP A 2 42.63 8.14 -25.46
N ALA A 3 43.86 8.59 -25.73
CA ALA A 3 45.01 8.39 -24.83
C ALA A 3 44.92 9.24 -23.54
N THR A 4 44.33 10.43 -23.61
CA THR A 4 44.13 11.33 -22.46
C THR A 4 43.03 10.82 -21.52
N LEU A 5 41.98 10.16 -22.03
CA LEU A 5 40.96 9.49 -21.21
C LEU A 5 41.54 8.35 -20.38
N LYS A 6 42.40 7.50 -20.97
CA LYS A 6 43.03 6.36 -20.28
C LYS A 6 43.95 6.82 -19.13
N ALA A 7 44.69 7.91 -19.34
CA ALA A 7 45.60 8.47 -18.33
C ALA A 7 44.86 9.09 -17.13
N LEU A 8 43.73 9.77 -17.37
CA LEU A 8 42.84 10.30 -16.31
C LEU A 8 42.18 9.16 -15.53
N TYR A 9 41.75 8.10 -16.22
CA TYR A 9 41.15 6.92 -15.61
C TYR A 9 42.12 6.17 -14.69
N GLN A 10 43.40 6.05 -15.06
CA GLN A 10 44.42 5.42 -14.20
C GLN A 10 44.75 6.24 -12.96
N LYS A 11 44.88 7.58 -13.07
CA LYS A 11 45.27 8.46 -11.95
C LYS A 11 44.15 8.68 -10.93
N HIS A 12 42.89 8.59 -11.36
CA HIS A 12 41.72 8.76 -10.48
C HIS A 12 40.85 7.52 -10.35
N ARG A 13 41.34 6.34 -10.77
CA ARG A 13 40.63 5.05 -10.70
C ARG A 13 39.95 4.84 -9.34
N ARG A 14 40.68 5.11 -8.25
CA ARG A 14 40.15 4.96 -6.89
C ARG A 14 38.98 5.91 -6.61
N ARG A 15 39.08 7.18 -7.01
CA ARG A 15 38.03 8.20 -6.83
C ARG A 15 36.81 7.90 -7.72
N LEU A 16 37.03 7.49 -8.97
CA LEU A 16 35.97 7.08 -9.89
C LEU A 16 35.23 5.83 -9.39
N SER A 17 35.95 4.84 -8.85
CA SER A 17 35.33 3.66 -8.22
C SER A 17 34.51 4.04 -7.00
N PHE A 18 34.99 4.96 -6.14
CA PHE A 18 34.19 5.45 -5.01
C PHE A 18 32.95 6.23 -5.47
N LEU A 19 33.05 7.02 -6.54
CA LEU A 19 31.92 7.76 -7.10
C LEU A 19 30.88 6.80 -7.71
N ALA A 20 31.33 5.81 -8.48
CA ALA A 20 30.47 4.77 -9.02
C ALA A 20 29.81 3.93 -7.92
N LEU A 21 30.56 3.58 -6.87
CA LEU A 21 30.02 2.90 -5.70
C LEU A 21 28.99 3.76 -4.98
N GLY A 22 29.26 5.06 -4.81
CA GLY A 22 28.31 6.00 -4.21
C GLY A 22 27.02 6.11 -5.00
N ILE A 23 27.11 6.28 -6.33
CA ILE A 23 25.93 6.30 -7.22
C ILE A 23 25.17 4.98 -7.15
N PHE A 24 25.86 3.85 -7.18
CA PHE A 24 25.25 2.53 -7.06
C PHE A 24 24.50 2.37 -5.72
N LEU A 25 25.11 2.77 -4.60
CA LEU A 25 24.46 2.72 -3.30
C LEU A 25 23.23 3.62 -3.22
N VAL A 26 23.28 4.82 -3.79
CA VAL A 26 22.13 5.73 -3.85
C VAL A 26 21.02 5.14 -4.71
N ALA A 27 21.34 4.57 -5.88
CA ALA A 27 20.36 3.93 -6.74
C ALA A 27 19.67 2.74 -6.04
N VAL A 28 20.44 1.87 -5.37
CA VAL A 28 19.88 0.76 -4.59
C VAL A 28 19.04 1.27 -3.41
N ALA A 29 19.47 2.34 -2.73
CA ALA A 29 18.70 2.91 -1.63
C ALA A 29 17.34 3.47 -2.08
N ILE A 30 17.29 4.13 -3.25
CA ILE A 30 16.04 4.64 -3.83
C ILE A 30 15.11 3.48 -4.21
N GLU A 31 15.65 2.41 -4.80
CA GLU A 31 14.86 1.24 -5.20
C GLU A 31 14.28 0.48 -3.99
N VAL A 32 15.05 0.36 -2.91
CA VAL A 32 14.65 -0.42 -1.73
C VAL A 32 13.65 0.32 -0.84
N ASP A 33 13.63 1.65 -0.83
CA ASP A 33 12.66 2.42 -0.02
C ASP A 33 11.20 2.14 -0.41
N GLY A 34 10.96 1.72 -1.66
CA GLY A 34 9.65 1.27 -2.13
C GLY A 34 9.20 -0.09 -1.59
N VAL A 35 10.13 -0.92 -1.09
CA VAL A 35 9.86 -2.33 -0.73
C VAL A 35 9.64 -2.54 0.76
N ILE A 36 10.02 -1.57 1.61
CA ILE A 36 9.88 -1.70 3.07
C ILE A 36 8.40 -1.48 3.45
N PRO A 37 7.71 -2.50 3.98
CA PRO A 37 6.34 -2.33 4.44
C PRO A 37 6.28 -1.37 5.62
N ARG A 38 5.28 -0.51 5.63
CA ARG A 38 5.01 0.45 6.70
C ARG A 38 3.61 0.23 7.24
N GLU A 39 3.45 0.37 8.54
CA GLU A 39 2.14 0.29 9.19
C GLU A 39 1.29 1.49 8.78
N VAL A 40 0.08 1.20 8.30
CA VAL A 40 -0.94 2.19 7.97
C VAL A 40 -2.18 1.86 8.79
N GLU A 41 -2.66 2.83 9.56
CA GLU A 41 -3.93 2.73 10.26
C GLU A 41 -5.06 3.16 9.32
N VAL A 42 -6.07 2.30 9.15
CA VAL A 42 -7.20 2.53 8.26
C VAL A 42 -8.52 2.51 9.02
N ASP A 43 -9.41 3.45 8.71
CA ASP A 43 -10.76 3.57 9.30
C ASP A 43 -11.80 3.37 8.20
N PHE A 44 -12.54 2.26 8.27
CA PHE A 44 -13.59 1.88 7.32
C PHE A 44 -14.98 2.22 7.87
N PRO A 45 -15.65 3.28 7.39
CA PRO A 45 -17.02 3.58 7.79
C PRO A 45 -17.98 2.55 7.17
N MET A 46 -18.73 1.83 8.00
CA MET A 46 -19.66 0.76 7.56
C MET A 46 -21.04 1.28 7.14
N GLY A 47 -21.24 2.60 7.17
CA GLY A 47 -22.51 3.25 6.81
C GLY A 47 -23.61 3.11 7.88
N GLU A 48 -24.81 3.59 7.56
CA GLU A 48 -25.94 3.60 8.50
C GLU A 48 -26.48 2.20 8.80
N ALA A 49 -26.44 1.30 7.82
CA ALA A 49 -26.91 -0.08 7.92
C ALA A 49 -25.82 -1.06 8.41
N HIS A 50 -24.87 -0.58 9.23
CA HIS A 50 -23.75 -1.38 9.74
C HIS A 50 -24.20 -2.57 10.60
N SER A 51 -25.32 -2.45 11.31
CA SER A 51 -25.87 -3.51 12.16
C SER A 51 -26.27 -4.76 11.38
N ASP A 52 -26.52 -4.62 10.08
CA ASP A 52 -26.95 -5.73 9.23
C ASP A 52 -25.76 -6.44 8.57
N VAL A 53 -24.55 -5.88 8.65
CA VAL A 53 -23.33 -6.46 8.10
C VAL A 53 -22.85 -7.58 9.01
N THR A 54 -22.77 -8.80 8.47
CA THR A 54 -22.32 -10.00 9.18
C THR A 54 -20.90 -10.39 8.82
N GLU A 55 -20.40 -9.95 7.67
CA GLU A 55 -19.03 -10.19 7.23
C GLU A 55 -18.54 -9.00 6.39
N ALA A 56 -17.25 -8.66 6.55
CA ALA A 56 -16.55 -7.73 5.68
C ALA A 56 -15.24 -8.37 5.20
N ARG A 57 -15.03 -8.38 3.89
CA ARG A 57 -13.78 -8.78 3.25
C ARG A 57 -13.15 -7.55 2.61
N ILE A 58 -11.98 -7.18 3.09
CA ILE A 58 -11.21 -6.01 2.65
C ILE A 58 -10.02 -6.52 1.84
N GLU A 59 -9.88 -6.05 0.62
CA GLU A 59 -8.82 -6.42 -0.30
C GLU A 59 -8.04 -5.18 -0.73
N TYR A 60 -6.72 -5.30 -0.75
CA TYR A 60 -5.80 -4.26 -1.18
C TYR A 60 -5.12 -4.72 -2.46
N TRP A 61 -5.23 -3.89 -3.50
CA TRP A 61 -4.76 -4.16 -4.85
C TRP A 61 -3.74 -3.10 -5.28
N GLN A 62 -2.65 -3.53 -5.90
CA GLN A 62 -1.62 -2.67 -6.48
C GLN A 62 -1.35 -3.16 -7.90
N GLU A 63 -1.51 -2.28 -8.91
CA GLU A 63 -1.25 -2.62 -10.32
C GLU A 63 -1.88 -3.95 -10.78
N ASP A 64 -3.16 -4.17 -10.44
CA ASP A 64 -3.93 -5.40 -10.73
C ASP A 64 -3.50 -6.67 -9.95
N GLU A 65 -2.55 -6.57 -9.03
CA GLU A 65 -2.18 -7.64 -8.12
C GLU A 65 -2.79 -7.44 -6.72
N MET A 66 -3.48 -8.45 -6.20
CA MET A 66 -3.95 -8.44 -4.82
C MET A 66 -2.78 -8.69 -3.88
N VAL A 67 -2.34 -7.65 -3.17
CA VAL A 67 -1.22 -7.74 -2.23
C VAL A 67 -1.65 -8.21 -0.84
N ARG A 68 -2.91 -7.97 -0.46
CA ARG A 68 -3.42 -8.30 0.88
C ARG A 68 -4.93 -8.48 0.89
N ALA A 69 -5.41 -9.41 1.71
CA ALA A 69 -6.83 -9.55 2.03
C ALA A 69 -7.03 -9.77 3.53
N VAL A 70 -8.10 -9.20 4.07
CA VAL A 70 -8.52 -9.33 5.48
C VAL A 70 -10.00 -9.63 5.53
N GLN A 71 -10.38 -10.67 6.28
CA GLN A 71 -11.77 -11.03 6.51
C GLN A 71 -12.13 -10.76 7.97
N ARG A 72 -13.28 -10.13 8.20
CA ARG A 72 -13.83 -9.82 9.52
C ARG A 72 -15.26 -10.34 9.60
N ASN A 73 -15.57 -11.03 10.68
CA ASN A 73 -16.89 -11.58 10.95
C ASN A 73 -17.56 -10.84 12.10
N PHE A 74 -18.83 -10.51 11.93
CA PHE A 74 -19.65 -9.72 12.85
C PHE A 74 -21.00 -10.42 13.09
N PRO A 75 -21.02 -11.52 13.89
CA PRO A 75 -22.23 -12.34 14.05
C PRO A 75 -23.43 -11.57 14.63
N SER A 76 -23.20 -10.45 15.31
CA SER A 76 -24.22 -9.57 15.90
C SER A 76 -24.30 -8.20 15.22
N GLY A 77 -23.80 -8.06 13.99
CA GLY A 77 -23.70 -6.79 13.28
C GLY A 77 -22.35 -6.10 13.46
N ALA A 78 -21.88 -5.42 12.41
CA ALA A 78 -20.62 -4.69 12.42
C ALA A 78 -20.70 -3.41 13.27
N PRO A 79 -19.59 -2.90 13.81
CA PRO A 79 -19.55 -1.55 14.37
C PRO A 79 -19.72 -0.49 13.26
N ARG A 80 -20.04 0.76 13.65
CA ARG A 80 -20.15 1.90 12.72
C ARG A 80 -18.89 2.15 11.90
N ALA A 81 -17.74 1.86 12.49
CA ALA A 81 -16.44 1.96 11.85
C ALA A 81 -15.57 0.78 12.29
N VAL A 82 -14.84 0.20 11.33
CA VAL A 82 -13.85 -0.84 11.58
C VAL A 82 -12.48 -0.22 11.39
N ARG A 83 -11.69 -0.23 12.46
CA ARG A 83 -10.29 0.19 12.42
C ARG A 83 -9.40 -1.03 12.24
N ASP A 84 -8.41 -0.90 11.38
CA ASP A 84 -7.41 -1.93 11.17
C ASP A 84 -6.02 -1.31 11.00
N THR A 85 -4.99 -2.12 11.24
CA THR A 85 -3.61 -1.75 10.97
C THR A 85 -3.08 -2.73 9.92
N VAL A 86 -2.61 -2.19 8.80
CA VAL A 86 -2.11 -2.98 7.67
C VAL A 86 -0.68 -2.56 7.35
N GLU A 87 0.19 -3.54 7.10
CA GLU A 87 1.54 -3.30 6.59
C GLU A 87 1.47 -3.27 5.07
N LEU A 88 1.77 -2.11 4.47
CA LEU A 88 1.79 -1.92 3.03
C LEU A 88 3.12 -1.29 2.62
N SER A 89 3.63 -1.71 1.47
CA SER A 89 4.75 -1.03 0.81
C SER A 89 4.34 0.38 0.38
N SER A 90 5.33 1.22 0.04
CA SER A 90 5.03 2.55 -0.48
C SER A 90 4.36 2.44 -1.86
N GLY A 91 3.25 3.13 -2.08
CA GLY A 91 2.53 3.09 -3.35
C GLY A 91 1.06 3.47 -3.24
N ASP A 92 0.39 3.46 -4.40
CA ASP A 92 -1.05 3.65 -4.52
C ASP A 92 -1.77 2.30 -4.57
N TYR A 93 -2.84 2.19 -3.80
CA TYR A 93 -3.65 0.99 -3.65
C TYR A 93 -5.11 1.27 -3.96
N GLU A 94 -5.74 0.33 -4.68
CA GLU A 94 -7.18 0.22 -4.72
C GLU A 94 -7.64 -0.67 -3.57
N VAL A 95 -8.66 -0.21 -2.84
CA VAL A 95 -9.21 -0.93 -1.70
C VAL A 95 -10.63 -1.33 -2.01
N THR A 96 -10.88 -2.64 -2.05
CA THR A 96 -12.19 -3.22 -2.31
C THR A 96 -12.72 -3.81 -1.02
N VAL A 97 -13.94 -3.42 -0.63
CA VAL A 97 -14.60 -3.92 0.57
C VAL A 97 -15.89 -4.62 0.15
N LEU A 98 -15.92 -5.94 0.27
CA LEU A 98 -17.15 -6.72 0.13
C LEU A 98 -17.82 -6.85 1.49
N LEU A 99 -19.03 -6.31 1.61
CA LEU A 99 -19.88 -6.42 2.79
C LEU A 99 -20.95 -7.48 2.52
N VAL A 100 -21.06 -8.48 3.40
CA VAL A 100 -22.16 -9.44 3.39
C VAL A 100 -23.11 -9.11 4.53
N ARG A 101 -24.41 -9.04 4.21
CA ARG A 101 -25.47 -8.71 5.14
C ARG A 101 -26.19 -9.97 5.64
N SER A 102 -26.88 -9.86 6.76
CA SER A 102 -27.63 -10.95 7.41
C SER A 102 -28.66 -11.64 6.50
N GLY A 103 -29.19 -10.94 5.50
CA GLY A 103 -30.08 -11.49 4.47
C GLY A 103 -29.37 -12.17 3.28
N GLY A 104 -28.04 -12.31 3.32
CA GLY A 104 -27.22 -12.85 2.23
C GLY A 104 -26.94 -11.87 1.09
N ALA A 105 -27.50 -10.65 1.14
CA ALA A 105 -27.15 -9.58 0.22
C ALA A 105 -25.68 -9.19 0.39
N SER A 106 -24.99 -8.99 -0.73
CA SER A 106 -23.61 -8.48 -0.74
C SER A 106 -23.53 -7.14 -1.45
N GLU A 107 -22.63 -6.30 -0.98
CA GLU A 107 -22.35 -4.98 -1.52
C GLU A 107 -20.83 -4.83 -1.66
N GLU A 108 -20.39 -4.40 -2.84
CA GLU A 108 -18.99 -4.09 -3.09
C GLU A 108 -18.78 -2.58 -3.07
N LEU A 109 -17.85 -2.15 -2.22
CA LEU A 109 -17.44 -0.77 -2.09
C LEU A 109 -15.98 -0.63 -2.51
N ARG A 110 -15.65 0.48 -3.18
CA ARG A 110 -14.30 0.76 -3.63
C ARG A 110 -13.78 2.08 -3.08
N GLY A 111 -12.50 2.10 -2.76
CA GLY A 111 -11.77 3.26 -2.29
C GLY A 111 -10.33 3.25 -2.81
N ARG A 112 -9.60 4.31 -2.48
CA ARG A 112 -8.16 4.41 -2.77
C ARG A 112 -7.40 4.74 -1.50
N LEU A 113 -6.18 4.23 -1.41
CA LEU A 113 -5.26 4.45 -0.31
C LEU A 113 -3.87 4.68 -0.88
N THR A 114 -3.18 5.73 -0.43
CA THR A 114 -1.76 5.94 -0.75
C THR A 114 -0.95 5.68 0.51
N ALA A 115 0.06 4.81 0.41
CA ALA A 115 0.99 4.49 1.50
C ALA A 115 2.41 4.99 1.18
N PRO A 116 3.22 5.34 2.19
CA PRO A 116 2.83 5.49 3.58
C PRO A 116 1.89 6.69 3.78
N ALA A 117 1.08 6.62 4.82
CA ALA A 117 0.25 7.74 5.23
C ALA A 117 0.62 8.21 6.64
N GLU A 118 0.54 9.51 6.87
CA GLU A 118 0.73 10.08 8.20
C GLU A 118 -0.57 9.92 9.01
N GLY A 119 -0.59 8.96 9.94
CA GLY A 119 -1.70 8.73 10.85
C GLY A 119 -2.84 7.90 10.27
N VAL A 120 -4.04 8.03 10.86
CA VAL A 120 -5.22 7.24 10.47
C VAL A 120 -5.78 7.74 9.14
N VAL A 121 -5.75 6.88 8.12
CA VAL A 121 -6.40 7.15 6.83
C VAL A 121 -7.85 6.71 6.90
N ARG A 122 -8.77 7.65 6.73
CA ARG A 122 -10.17 7.34 6.50
C ARG A 122 -10.38 7.01 5.03
N ILE A 123 -10.82 5.79 4.74
CA ILE A 123 -11.10 5.38 3.37
C ILE A 123 -12.53 5.77 3.03
N SER A 124 -12.66 6.70 2.08
CA SER A 124 -13.94 7.06 1.50
C SER A 124 -14.36 5.95 0.55
N LEU A 125 -15.31 5.14 1.00
CA LEU A 125 -15.89 4.05 0.24
C LEU A 125 -17.03 4.57 -0.64
N GLY A 126 -16.88 4.44 -1.96
CA GLY A 126 -17.93 4.70 -2.94
C GLY A 126 -18.57 3.40 -3.40
N SER A 127 -19.84 3.47 -3.79
CA SER A 127 -20.53 2.38 -4.48
C SER A 127 -19.82 2.12 -5.81
N GLY A 128 -19.33 0.90 -6.05
CA GLY A 128 -18.83 0.50 -7.36
C GLY A 128 -19.98 0.56 -8.38
N SER A 129 -19.84 1.41 -9.39
CA SER A 129 -20.78 1.54 -10.51
C SER A 129 -20.68 0.36 -11.47
#